data_AF-A0A7Z0SAJ6-F1
#
_entry.id   AF-A0A7Z0SAJ6-F1
#
_cell.length_a   1.000
_cell.length_b   1.000
_cell.length_c   1.000
_cell.angle_alpha   90.00
_cell.angle_beta   90.00
_cell.angle_gamma   90.00
#
_symmetry.space_group_name_H-M   'P 1'
#
loop_
_entity.id
_entity.type
_entity.pdbx_description
1 polymer ?
#
loop_
_entity_poly.entity_id
_entity_poly.type
_entity_poly.pdbx_seq_one_letter_code
_entity_poly.pdbx_strand_id
1 'polypeptide(L)'
;MTTPVPSSRSREAKLFRNNRSQAVRIPAEFELPGDRVLIHREGARLIIEPVSGPSNILELLAEWKNDEPLGPEDWFPEISDMPAAPEDIL
;
A
#
# COMPACT_ATOMS: atom_id res chain seq x y z
N MET A 1 -9.39 -6.89 17.26
CA MET A 1 -8.18 -7.32 16.54
C MET A 1 -7.00 -7.09 17.47
N THR A 2 -6.28 -8.15 17.86
CA THR A 2 -5.17 -8.06 18.83
C THR A 2 -3.90 -7.60 18.11
N THR A 3 -3.48 -6.37 18.35
CA THR A 3 -2.18 -5.87 17.89
C THR A 3 -1.07 -6.69 18.57
N PRO A 4 -0.22 -7.42 17.84
CA PRO A 4 0.86 -8.17 18.48
C PRO A 4 1.85 -7.20 19.12
N VAL A 5 2.19 -7.43 20.39
CA VAL A 5 3.24 -6.70 21.11
C VAL A 5 4.58 -7.08 20.48
N PRO A 6 5.40 -6.12 19.98
CA PRO A 6 6.66 -6.45 19.34
C PRO A 6 7.60 -7.12 20.36
N SER A 7 8.07 -8.33 20.03
CA SER A 7 9.06 -9.00 20.86
C SER A 7 10.39 -8.24 20.78
N SER A 8 10.92 -7.80 21.92
CA SER A 8 12.16 -7.01 22.00
C SER A 8 13.44 -7.85 21.80
N ARG A 9 13.32 -9.12 21.39
CA ARG A 9 14.46 -10.03 21.25
C ARG A 9 14.99 -9.96 19.82
N SER A 10 16.23 -9.53 19.63
CA SER A 10 16.92 -9.63 18.35
C SER A 10 17.28 -11.09 18.04
N ARG A 11 17.08 -11.53 16.80
CA ARG A 11 17.52 -12.84 16.32
C ARG A 11 18.46 -12.69 15.13
N GLU A 12 19.55 -13.44 15.13
CA GLU A 12 20.44 -13.52 13.97
C GLU A 12 19.74 -14.31 12.86
N ALA A 13 19.69 -13.73 11.66
CA ALA A 13 19.11 -14.35 10.47
C ALA A 13 20.16 -14.43 9.36
N LYS A 14 20.16 -15.56 8.63
CA LYS A 14 21.10 -15.78 7.53
C LYS A 14 20.60 -15.07 6.26
N LEU A 15 21.48 -14.26 5.67
CA LEU A 15 21.28 -13.70 4.33
C LEU A 15 21.48 -14.79 3.27
N PHE A 16 20.64 -14.77 2.25
CA PHE A 16 20.75 -15.65 1.09
C PHE A 16 20.44 -14.90 -0.21
N ARG A 17 20.59 -15.59 -1.34
CA ARG A 17 20.29 -15.06 -2.67
C ARG A 17 18.99 -15.65 -3.18
N ASN A 18 18.09 -14.79 -3.67
CA ASN A 18 16.93 -15.17 -4.46
C ASN A 18 17.12 -14.58 -5.86
N ASN A 19 17.53 -15.41 -6.82
CA ASN A 19 17.95 -14.99 -8.15
C ASN A 19 19.03 -13.88 -8.09
N ARG A 20 18.71 -12.69 -8.61
CA ARG A 20 19.60 -11.52 -8.65
C ARG A 20 19.52 -10.66 -7.38
N SER A 21 18.66 -11.00 -6.42
CA SER A 21 18.39 -10.21 -5.22
C SER A 21 18.96 -10.88 -3.95
N GLN A 22 19.31 -10.06 -2.96
CA GLN A 22 19.58 -10.53 -1.61
C GLN A 22 18.25 -10.65 -0.85
N ALA A 23 18.12 -11.68 -0.02
CA ALA A 23 16.92 -11.93 0.76
C ALA A 23 17.28 -12.38 2.18
N VAL A 24 16.35 -12.14 3.11
CA VAL A 24 16.37 -12.64 4.48
C VAL A 24 15.06 -13.39 4.72
N ARG A 25 15.11 -14.53 5.41
CA ARG A 25 13.89 -15.21 5.86
C ARG A 25 13.44 -14.51 7.13
N ILE A 26 12.23 -13.97 7.12
CA ILE A 26 11.62 -13.37 8.32
C ILE A 26 11.14 -14.53 9.20
N PRO A 27 11.70 -14.73 10.42
CA PRO A 27 11.17 -15.71 11.36
C PRO A 27 9.73 -15.39 11.74
N ALA A 28 8.91 -16.40 12.06
CA ALA A 28 7.48 -16.25 12.33
C ALA A 28 7.17 -15.24 13.44
N GLU A 29 8.05 -15.12 14.44
CA GLU A 29 7.90 -14.14 15.52
C GLU A 29 8.09 -12.67 15.09
N PHE A 30 8.61 -12.42 13.88
CA PHE A 30 8.76 -11.09 13.27
C PHE A 30 7.91 -10.94 11.99
N GLU A 31 6.94 -11.84 11.76
CA GLU A 31 6.07 -11.78 10.59
C GLU A 31 5.28 -10.46 10.57
N LEU A 32 5.35 -9.76 9.44
CA LEU A 32 4.63 -8.50 9.24
C LEU A 32 3.25 -8.80 8.64
N PRO A 33 2.22 -8.01 8.98
CA PRO A 33 0.92 -8.16 8.36
C PRO A 33 0.98 -7.78 6.87
N GLY A 34 0.12 -8.42 6.07
CA GLY A 34 -0.01 -8.16 4.64
C GLY A 34 1.03 -8.90 3.79
N ASP A 35 1.11 -8.53 2.51
CA ASP A 35 1.98 -9.15 1.50
C ASP A 35 3.05 -8.18 0.96
N ARG A 36 3.04 -6.94 1.44
CA ARG A 36 3.87 -5.83 0.94
C ARG A 36 4.51 -5.06 2.08
N VAL A 37 5.74 -4.62 1.85
CA VAL A 37 6.54 -3.85 2.80
C VAL A 37 7.26 -2.69 2.11
N LEU A 38 7.46 -1.60 2.83
CA LEU A 38 8.40 -0.54 2.49
C LEU A 38 9.76 -0.89 3.08
N ILE A 39 10.82 -0.60 2.33
CA ILE A 39 12.20 -0.81 2.78
C ILE A 39 12.95 0.51 2.61
N HIS A 40 13.53 1.01 3.68
CA HIS A 40 14.42 2.17 3.64
C HIS A 40 15.69 1.93 4.47
N ARG A 41 16.71 2.76 4.26
CA ARG A 41 18.02 2.59 4.87
C ARG A 41 18.34 3.79 5.76
N GLU A 42 18.72 3.51 6.99
CA GLU A 42 19.24 4.49 7.94
C GLU A 42 20.64 4.08 8.39
N GLY A 43 21.66 4.71 7.81
CA GLY A 43 23.06 4.34 8.01
C GLY A 43 23.32 2.87 7.65
N ALA A 44 23.70 2.06 8.65
CA ALA A 44 23.97 0.64 8.49
C ALA A 44 22.71 -0.26 8.64
N ARG A 45 21.54 0.31 8.94
CA ARG A 45 20.30 -0.43 9.21
C ARG A 45 19.40 -0.42 7.98
N LEU A 46 18.72 -1.55 7.74
CA LEU A 46 17.57 -1.63 6.85
C LEU A 46 16.32 -1.67 7.73
N ILE A 47 15.40 -0.75 7.49
CA ILE A 47 14.11 -0.66 8.18
C ILE A 47 13.05 -1.17 7.21
N ILE A 48 12.22 -2.09 7.70
CA ILE A 48 11.16 -2.74 6.92
C ILE A 48 9.84 -2.50 7.65
N GLU A 49 8.89 -1.88 6.95
CA GLU A 49 7.59 -1.50 7.52
C GLU A 49 6.47 -2.07 6.64
N PRO A 50 5.35 -2.56 7.22
CA PRO A 50 4.23 -3.05 6.43
C PRO A 50 3.57 -1.91 5.66
N VAL A 51 3.19 -2.17 4.41
CA VAL A 51 2.33 -1.24 3.66
C VAL A 51 0.91 -1.40 4.22
N SER A 52 0.34 -0.31 4.72
CA SER A 52 -1.06 -0.27 5.14
C SER A 52 -1.94 0.27 4.02
N GLY A 53 -3.17 -0.23 3.94
CA GLY A 53 -4.18 0.20 2.96
C GLY A 53 -4.49 -0.85 1.91
N PRO A 54 -5.42 -0.54 0.99
CA PRO A 54 -5.93 -1.49 0.01
C PRO A 54 -4.83 -1.86 -0.99
N SER A 55 -4.65 -3.16 -1.20
CA SER A 55 -3.61 -3.73 -2.07
C SER A 55 -3.94 -3.61 -3.55
N ASN A 56 -5.23 -3.40 -3.88
CA ASN A 56 -5.76 -3.39 -5.23
C ASN A 56 -7.02 -2.50 -5.35
N ILE A 57 -7.48 -2.28 -6.58
CA ILE A 57 -8.64 -1.41 -6.86
C ILE A 57 -9.92 -1.93 -6.20
N LEU A 58 -10.09 -3.24 -6.06
CA LEU A 58 -11.31 -3.83 -5.47
C LEU A 58 -11.37 -3.59 -3.97
N GLU A 59 -10.25 -3.77 -3.27
CA GLU A 59 -10.14 -3.46 -1.84
C GLU A 59 -10.37 -1.96 -1.59
N LEU A 60 -9.83 -1.09 -2.44
CA LEU A 60 -10.03 0.35 -2.34
C LEU A 60 -11.51 0.72 -2.53
N LEU A 61 -12.17 0.17 -3.54
CA LEU A 61 -13.59 0.41 -3.77
C LEU A 61 -14.47 -0.16 -2.64
N ALA A 62 -14.07 -1.30 -2.06
CA ALA A 62 -14.78 -1.89 -0.92
C ALA A 62 -14.63 -1.02 0.33
N GLU A 63 -13.47 -0.40 0.53
CA GLU A 63 -13.22 0.57 1.59
C GLU A 63 -14.08 1.83 1.41
N TRP A 64 -14.03 2.46 0.22
CA TRP A 64 -14.84 3.64 -0.11
C TRP A 64 -16.35 3.41 -0.02
N LYS A 65 -16.81 2.16 -0.21
CA LYS A 65 -18.22 1.82 -0.03
C LYS A 65 -18.68 1.96 1.44
N ASN A 66 -17.76 1.88 2.40
CA ASN A 66 -18.07 2.06 3.82
C ASN A 66 -17.99 3.51 4.28
N ASP A 67 -17.41 4.40 3.46
CA ASP A 67 -17.31 5.82 3.76
C ASP A 67 -18.66 6.51 3.54
N GLU A 68 -18.88 7.61 4.26
CA GLU A 68 -20.06 8.44 4.05
C GLU A 68 -20.01 9.04 2.63
N PRO A 69 -21.11 9.00 1.86
CA PRO A 69 -21.17 9.67 0.57
C PRO A 69 -20.79 11.15 0.66
N LEU A 70 -20.11 11.64 -0.36
CA LEU A 70 -19.73 13.04 -0.47
C LEU A 70 -20.96 13.97 -0.43
N GLY A 71 -20.84 15.04 0.35
CA GLY A 71 -21.89 16.02 0.55
C GLY A 71 -22.10 16.93 -0.66
N PRO A 72 -23.18 17.72 -0.70
CA PRO A 72 -23.45 18.67 -1.78
C PRO A 72 -22.32 19.69 -2.02
N GLU A 73 -21.51 19.97 -1.01
CA GLU A 73 -20.33 20.84 -1.09
C GLU A 73 -19.20 20.28 -1.96
N ASP A 74 -19.13 18.95 -2.08
CA ASP A 74 -18.12 18.22 -2.85
C ASP A 74 -18.63 17.86 -4.26
N TRP A 75 -19.88 18.18 -4.58
CA TRP A 75 -20.46 17.86 -5.88
C TRP A 75 -19.81 18.70 -6.98
N PHE A 76 -19.49 18.04 -8.09
CA PHE A 76 -19.08 18.73 -9.31
C PHE A 76 -20.21 19.66 -9.80
N PRO A 77 -19.86 20.81 -10.41
CA PRO A 77 -20.86 21.65 -11.05
C PRO A 77 -21.59 20.87 -12.16
N GLU A 78 -22.79 21.32 -12.52
CA GLU A 78 -23.50 20.75 -13.66
C GLU A 78 -22.71 21.05 -14.95
N ILE A 79 -22.27 19.98 -15.64
CA ILE A 79 -21.57 20.08 -16.92
C ILE A 79 -22.52 19.58 -18.00
N SER A 80 -22.75 20.42 -19.02
CA SER A 80 -23.52 20.01 -20.19
C SER A 80 -22.74 18.97 -21.00
N ASP A 81 -23.34 17.80 -21.23
CA ASP A 81 -22.78 16.74 -22.08
C ASP A 81 -22.91 17.12 -23.56
N MET A 82 -22.10 18.11 -23.96
CA MET A 82 -22.05 18.59 -25.33
C MET A 82 -21.26 17.60 -26.19
N PRO A 83 -21.73 17.29 -27.42
CA PRO A 83 -20.93 16.52 -28.35
C PRO A 83 -19.60 17.24 -28.60
N ALA A 84 -18.56 16.46 -28.92
CA ALA A 84 -17.28 17.02 -29.32
C ALA A 84 -17.49 18.03 -30.47
N ALA A 85 -16.85 19.19 -30.36
CA ALA A 85 -16.82 20.14 -31.47
C ALA A 85 -16.08 19.51 -32.65
N PRO A 86 -16.55 19.70 -33.89
CA PRO A 86 -15.77 19.31 -35.05
C PRO A 86 -14.46 20.11 -35.06
N GLU A 87 -13.33 19.42 -35.05
CA GLU A 87 -12.03 20.02 -35.29
C GLU A 87 -11.63 19.80 -36.74
N ASP A 88 -11.13 20.84 -37.39
CA ASP A 88 -10.45 20.72 -38.68
C ASP A 88 -9.07 20.10 -38.43
N ILE A 89 -9.00 18.77 -38.49
CA ILE A 89 -7.73 18.04 -38.45
C ILE A 89 -7.09 18.18 -39.84
N LEU A 90 -6.06 19.02 -39.94
CA LEU A 90 -5.23 19.23 -41.15
C LEU A 90 -4.33 18.04 -41.48
#